data_AF-A0A1M3NJ11-F1
#
_entry.id   AF-A0A1M3NJ11-F1
#
_cell.length_a   1.000
_cell.length_b   1.000
_cell.length_c   1.000
_cell.angle_alpha   90.00
_cell.angle_beta   90.00
_cell.angle_gamma   90.00
#
_symmetry.space_group_name_H-M   'P 1'
#
loop_
_entity.id
_entity.type
_entity.pdbx_description
1 polymer ?
#
loop_
_entity_poly.entity_id
_entity_poly.type
_entity_poly.pdbx_seq_one_letter_code
_entity_poly.pdbx_strand_id
1 'polypeptide(L)'
;MDATNLAPNILSVRHWSRLLGGLLYATSPRLRWPQLLQRTFDVDILECPKCKGRLRLIESVVERGAARQILERLGFPVDAPRLVRARDPTTLDGDEPDAA
;
A
#
# COMPACT_ATOMS: atom_id res chain seq x y z
N MET A 1 7.84 28.56 12.99
CA MET A 1 8.28 27.16 13.07
C MET A 1 9.07 26.89 11.80
N ASP A 2 10.40 26.84 11.93
CA ASP A 2 11.34 26.73 10.80
C ASP A 2 11.23 25.36 10.11
N ALA A 3 10.77 25.39 8.85
CA ALA A 3 10.57 24.23 7.99
C ALA A 3 11.86 23.77 7.28
N THR A 4 13.02 24.04 7.86
CA THR A 4 14.31 24.08 7.14
C THR A 4 15.11 22.77 7.21
N ASN A 5 14.45 21.63 7.42
CA ASN A 5 15.06 20.31 7.23
C ASN A 5 14.09 19.36 6.50
N LEU A 6 13.85 19.64 5.22
CA LEU A 6 13.13 18.74 4.33
C LEU A 6 14.13 17.98 3.43
N ALA A 7 14.53 16.79 3.87
CA ALA A 7 15.02 15.68 3.04
C ALA A 7 14.80 14.36 3.81
N PRO A 8 14.59 13.19 3.18
CA PRO A 8 14.32 12.85 1.78
C PRO A 8 13.03 12.01 1.67
N ASN A 9 11.85 12.63 1.69
CA ASN A 9 10.52 12.02 1.44
C ASN A 9 9.49 13.15 1.36
N ILE A 10 9.63 14.03 0.36
CA ILE A 10 8.74 15.18 0.20
C ILE A 10 7.37 14.67 -0.27
N LEU A 11 6.48 14.46 0.69
CA LEU A 11 5.09 14.07 0.47
C LEU A 11 4.25 15.36 0.35
N SER A 12 3.35 15.42 -0.63
CA SER A 12 2.50 16.61 -0.83
C SER A 12 1.69 16.93 0.42
N VAL A 13 1.29 18.20 0.61
CA VAL A 13 0.47 18.61 1.78
C VAL A 13 -0.84 17.79 1.87
N ARG A 14 -1.42 17.40 0.73
CA ARG A 14 -2.58 16.50 0.68
C ARG A 14 -2.27 15.10 1.22
N HIS A 15 -1.03 14.63 1.05
CA HIS A 15 -0.57 13.36 1.59
C HIS A 15 -0.38 13.43 3.11
N TRP A 16 -0.04 14.59 3.69
CA TRP A 16 0.14 14.74 5.14
C TRP A 16 -1.14 14.44 5.94
N SER A 17 -2.29 14.88 5.45
CA SER A 17 -3.59 14.59 6.09
C SER A 17 -3.87 13.09 6.21
N ARG A 18 -3.31 12.25 5.33
CA ARG A 18 -3.46 10.79 5.35
C ARG A 18 -2.52 10.10 6.35
N LEU A 19 -1.46 10.77 6.82
CA LEU A 19 -0.45 10.15 7.69
C LEU A 19 -0.82 10.13 9.17
N LEU A 20 -2.12 10.20 9.51
CA LEU A 20 -2.61 10.27 10.89
C LEU A 20 -1.87 11.36 11.70
N GLY A 21 -1.74 12.56 11.12
CA GLY A 21 -1.02 13.67 11.75
C GLY A 21 0.51 13.50 11.81
N GLY A 22 1.08 12.62 10.98
CA GLY A 22 2.53 12.39 10.90
C GLY A 22 3.02 11.10 11.56
N LEU A 23 2.14 10.33 12.21
CA LEU A 23 2.49 9.03 12.82
C LEU A 23 3.00 8.00 11.82
N LEU A 24 2.65 8.14 10.55
CA LEU A 24 3.10 7.28 9.44
C LEU A 24 4.26 7.91 8.63
N TYR A 25 4.83 9.02 9.11
CA TYR A 25 6.00 9.64 8.49
C TYR A 25 7.24 8.77 8.72
N ALA A 26 7.97 8.50 7.64
CA ALA A 26 9.15 7.67 7.69
C ALA A 26 10.37 8.51 8.02
N THR A 27 10.91 8.35 9.23
CA THR A 27 12.23 8.89 9.61
C THR A 27 13.40 8.06 9.07
N SER A 28 13.09 6.90 8.48
CA SER A 28 14.03 5.95 7.89
C SER A 28 13.48 5.42 6.56
N PRO A 29 14.34 5.09 5.58
CA PRO A 29 13.91 4.47 4.33
C PRO A 29 13.33 3.05 4.52
N ARG A 30 13.56 2.40 5.67
CA ARG A 30 13.03 1.06 5.98
C ARG A 30 11.85 1.15 6.93
N LEU A 31 10.64 1.05 6.38
CA LEU A 31 9.40 0.92 7.13
C LEU A 31 8.98 -0.54 7.28
N ARG A 32 8.27 -0.87 8.36
CA ARG A 32 7.55 -2.15 8.43
C ARG A 32 6.49 -2.18 7.34
N TRP A 33 6.32 -3.32 6.69
CA TRP A 33 5.40 -3.46 5.56
C TRP A 33 3.95 -2.97 5.83
N PRO A 34 3.32 -3.28 6.99
CA PRO A 34 2.00 -2.72 7.30
C PRO A 34 1.96 -1.19 7.36
N GLN A 35 3.00 -0.57 7.95
CA GLN A 35 3.10 0.90 8.01
C GLN A 35 3.27 1.51 6.62
N LEU A 36 4.03 0.85 5.74
CA LEU A 36 4.20 1.29 4.36
C LEU A 36 2.88 1.24 3.57
N LEU A 37 2.09 0.18 3.76
CA LEU A 37 0.79 0.05 3.11
C LEU A 37 -0.21 1.07 3.62
N GLN A 38 -0.27 1.28 4.93
CA GLN A 38 -1.14 2.31 5.52
C GLN A 38 -0.75 3.71 5.02
N ARG A 39 0.55 4.02 4.98
CA ARG A 39 1.07 5.28 4.46
C ARG A 39 0.71 5.52 2.99
N THR A 40 0.89 4.50 2.15
CA THR A 40 0.83 4.63 0.68
C THR A 40 -0.57 4.45 0.12
N PHE A 41 -1.36 3.54 0.70
CA PHE A 41 -2.66 3.12 0.18
C PHE A 41 -3.83 3.38 1.15
N ASP A 42 -3.58 3.90 2.35
CA ASP A 42 -4.60 4.03 3.41
C ASP A 42 -5.22 2.70 3.85
N VAL A 43 -4.45 1.61 3.74
CA VAL A 43 -4.92 0.26 4.09
C VAL A 43 -4.22 -0.24 5.34
N ASP A 44 -5.01 -0.52 6.37
CA ASP A 44 -4.55 -1.24 7.56
C ASP A 44 -4.76 -2.74 7.42
N ILE A 45 -3.74 -3.44 6.90
CA ILE A 45 -3.77 -4.90 6.70
C ILE A 45 -3.82 -5.72 8.00
N LEU A 46 -3.59 -5.08 9.15
CA LEU A 46 -3.65 -5.74 10.44
C LEU A 46 -5.02 -5.54 11.10
N GLU A 47 -5.97 -4.87 10.45
CA GLU A 47 -7.38 -4.86 10.86
C GLU A 47 -8.14 -5.99 10.16
N CYS A 48 -8.92 -6.78 10.90
CA CYS A 48 -9.82 -7.75 10.29
C CYS A 48 -10.94 -7.01 9.53
N PRO A 49 -11.13 -7.25 8.22
CA PRO A 49 -12.19 -6.59 7.46
C PRO A 49 -13.60 -7.00 7.93
N LYS A 50 -13.74 -8.16 8.59
CA LYS A 50 -15.02 -8.70 9.05
C LYS A 50 -15.42 -8.24 10.44
N CYS A 51 -14.52 -8.39 11.43
CA CYS A 51 -14.83 -8.12 12.84
C CYS A 51 -14.11 -6.92 13.45
N LYS A 52 -13.24 -6.25 12.68
CA LYS A 52 -12.45 -5.09 13.14
C LYS A 52 -11.44 -5.39 14.26
N GLY A 53 -11.25 -6.66 14.63
CA GLY A 53 -10.20 -7.09 15.55
C GLY A 53 -8.79 -6.95 14.96
N ARG A 54 -7.76 -6.95 15.81
CA ARG A 54 -6.36 -6.90 15.36
C ARG A 54 -5.85 -8.28 14.94
N LEU A 55 -5.31 -8.32 13.74
CA LEU A 55 -4.57 -9.43 13.19
C LEU A 55 -3.08 -9.30 13.54
N ARG A 56 -2.38 -10.44 13.54
CA ARG A 56 -0.94 -10.51 13.73
C ARG A 56 -0.31 -11.16 12.50
N LEU A 57 0.73 -10.52 11.95
CA LEU A 57 1.56 -11.16 10.93
C LEU A 57 2.34 -12.31 11.58
N ILE A 58 2.11 -13.53 11.11
CA ILE A 58 2.80 -14.72 11.61
C ILE A 58 4.08 -14.95 10.81
N GLU A 59 3.94 -15.13 9.50
CA GLU A 59 5.05 -15.40 8.59
C GLU A 59 4.68 -15.01 7.16
N SER A 60 5.67 -14.71 6.33
CA SER A 60 5.50 -14.55 4.88
C SER A 60 5.63 -15.90 4.17
N VAL A 61 4.67 -16.25 3.31
CA VAL A 61 4.76 -17.46 2.48
C VAL A 61 5.67 -17.19 1.28
N VAL A 62 6.88 -17.76 1.29
CA VAL A 62 7.89 -17.56 0.23
C VAL A 62 7.90 -18.72 -0.77
N GLU A 63 7.45 -19.90 -0.36
CA GLU A 63 7.43 -21.12 -1.18
C GLU A 63 6.24 -21.10 -2.15
N ARG A 64 6.51 -21.32 -3.44
CA ARG A 64 5.53 -21.14 -4.52
C ARG A 64 4.40 -22.17 -4.48
N GLY A 65 4.70 -23.43 -4.18
CA GLY A 65 3.72 -24.50 -4.04
C GLY A 65 2.74 -24.24 -2.89
N ALA A 66 3.24 -23.83 -1.73
CA ALA A 66 2.47 -23.47 -0.55
C ALA A 66 1.58 -22.25 -0.82
N ALA A 67 2.14 -21.20 -1.42
CA ALA A 67 1.38 -20.03 -1.83
C ALA A 67 0.22 -20.42 -2.76
N ARG A 68 0.50 -21.24 -3.78
CA ARG A 68 -0.53 -21.73 -4.70
C ARG A 68 -1.63 -22.50 -3.99
N GLN A 69 -1.27 -23.50 -3.17
CA GLN A 69 -2.26 -24.31 -2.44
C GLN A 69 -3.13 -23.47 -1.50
N ILE A 70 -2.56 -22.46 -0.84
CA ILE A 70 -3.31 -21.54 0.03
C ILE A 70 -4.29 -20.72 -0.80
N LEU A 71 -3.85 -20.14 -1.92
CA LEU A 71 -4.70 -19.34 -2.80
C LEU A 71 -5.85 -20.16 -3.39
N GLU A 72 -5.59 -21.39 -3.85
CA GLU A 72 -6.62 -22.32 -4.34
C GLU A 72 -7.69 -22.59 -3.28
N ARG A 73 -7.27 -22.90 -2.03
CA ARG A 73 -8.20 -23.15 -0.92
C ARG A 73 -9.03 -21.93 -0.54
N LEU A 74 -8.49 -20.73 -0.73
CA LEU A 74 -9.19 -19.47 -0.46
C LEU A 74 -10.04 -18.99 -1.65
N GLY A 75 -9.98 -19.66 -2.80
CA GLY A 75 -10.67 -19.27 -4.03
C GLY A 75 -10.09 -18.03 -4.71
N PHE A 76 -8.82 -17.70 -4.44
CA PHE A 76 -8.13 -16.59 -5.10
C PHE A 76 -7.42 -17.02 -6.39
N PRO A 77 -7.19 -16.10 -7.34
CA PRO A 77 -6.35 -16.35 -8.50
C PRO A 77 -4.95 -16.80 -8.08
N VAL A 78 -4.46 -17.86 -8.71
CA VAL A 78 -3.16 -18.49 -8.40
C VAL A 78 -2.05 -18.03 -9.32
N ASP A 79 -2.42 -17.53 -10.50
CA ASP A 79 -1.47 -17.02 -11.48
C ASP A 79 -1.07 -15.60 -11.09
N ALA A 80 0.22 -15.29 -11.29
CA ALA A 80 0.70 -13.94 -11.05
C ALA A 80 -0.04 -12.95 -11.95
N PRO A 81 -0.45 -11.78 -11.43
CA PRO A 81 -1.05 -10.75 -12.27
C PRO A 81 -0.07 -10.33 -13.36
N ARG A 82 -0.59 -10.10 -14.57
CA ARG A 82 0.22 -9.62 -15.69
C ARG A 82 0.88 -8.30 -15.29
N LEU A 83 2.21 -8.24 -15.38
CA LEU A 83 2.93 -6.99 -15.17
C LEU A 83 2.56 -6.01 -16.29
N VAL A 84 2.03 -4.86 -15.90
CA VAL A 84 1.66 -3.75 -16.78
C VAL A 84 2.55 -2.55 -16.49
N ARG A 85 2.73 -1.67 -17.49
CA ARG A 85 3.43 -0.39 -17.28
C ARG A 85 2.71 0.39 -16.18
N ALA A 86 3.47 0.99 -15.27
CA ALA A 86 2.92 1.95 -14.33
C ALA A 86 2.19 3.08 -15.08
N ARG A 87 1.05 3.51 -14.57
CA ARG A 87 0.32 4.65 -15.14
C ARG A 87 1.21 5.89 -15.13
N ASP A 88 1.06 6.72 -16.16
CA ASP A 88 1.71 8.02 -16.19
C ASP A 88 1.20 8.88 -15.02
N PRO A 89 2.08 9.48 -14.20
CA PRO A 89 1.65 10.29 -13.06
C PRO A 89 0.86 11.56 -13.46
N THR A 90 0.89 11.94 -14.74
CA THR A 90 0.14 13.08 -15.26
C THR A 90 -1.27 12.75 -15.73
N THR A 91 -1.61 11.46 -15.91
CA THR A 91 -2.99 11.07 -16.24
C THR A 91 -3.80 10.91 -14.96
N LEU A 92 -4.49 11.98 -14.58
CA LEU A 92 -5.53 11.93 -13.55
C LEU A 92 -6.72 11.13 -14.09
N ASP A 93 -7.46 10.43 -13.21
CA ASP A 93 -8.64 9.60 -13.53
C ASP A 93 -9.85 10.37 -14.14
N GLY A 94 -9.64 11.57 -14.68
CA GLY A 94 -10.66 12.42 -15.32
C GLY A 94 -10.49 12.62 -16.83
N ASP A 95 -9.39 12.19 -17.43
CA ASP A 95 -9.24 12.17 -18.90
C ASP A 95 -9.65 10.80 -19.44
N GLU A 96 -10.93 10.46 -19.29
CA GLU A 96 -11.55 9.48 -20.18
C GLU A 96 -11.51 10.10 -21.58
N PRO A 97 -10.83 9.52 -22.58
CA PRO A 97 -10.99 10.02 -23.94
C PRO A 97 -12.47 9.87 -24.29
N ASP A 98 -13.12 10.99 -24.64
CA ASP A 98 -14.46 10.99 -25.22
C ASP A 98 -14.54 9.85 -26.23
N ALA A 99 -15.45 8.91 -25.99
CA ALA A 99 -15.72 7.82 -26.89
C ALA A 99 -16.04 8.40 -28.27
N ALA A 100 -15.16 8.14 -29.23
CA ALA A 100 -15.34 8.40 -30.65
C ALA A 100 -15.55 7.08 -31.40
#